data_AF-A0A090S1X0-F1
#
_entry.id   AF-A0A090S1X0-F1
#
_cell.length_a   1.000
_cell.length_b   1.000
_cell.length_c   1.000
_cell.angle_alpha   90.00
_cell.angle_beta   90.00
_cell.angle_gamma   90.00
#
_symmetry.space_group_name_H-M   'P 1'
#
loop_
_entity.id
_entity.type
_entity.pdbx_description
1 polymer ?
#
loop_
_entity_poly.entity_id
_entity_poly.type
_entity_poly.pdbx_seq_one_letter_code
_entity_poly.pdbx_strand_id
1 'polypeptide(L)'
;MRLVLPGFAFLAELPEQIRAPRHVTPRSFVPKGSVGIANNQTAVYPNDTPGGWQIIGNCPLPLFNQASPDQSLLKVGDRVQFHAISKQKFLSLGGRLWDA
;
A
#
# COMPACT_ATOMS: atom_id res chain seq x y z
N MET A 1 1.23 -3.41 13.97
CA MET A 1 1.17 -4.07 12.65
C MET A 1 0.70 -5.51 12.82
N ARG A 2 -0.38 -5.94 12.16
CA ARG A 2 -0.86 -7.34 12.17
C ARG A 2 -0.79 -7.86 10.73
N LEU A 3 0.08 -8.84 10.44
CA LEU A 3 0.23 -9.35 9.08
C LEU A 3 -0.96 -10.25 8.74
N VAL A 4 -1.72 -9.91 7.69
CA VAL A 4 -2.78 -10.77 7.12
C VAL A 4 -2.25 -11.52 5.88
N LEU A 5 -1.17 -10.99 5.25
CA LEU A 5 -0.39 -11.60 4.17
C LEU A 5 1.09 -11.21 4.34
N PRO A 6 2.05 -11.97 3.80
CA PRO A 6 3.47 -11.61 3.84
C PRO A 6 3.69 -10.21 3.25
N GLY A 7 4.27 -9.30 4.05
CA GLY A 7 4.53 -7.91 3.65
C GLY A 7 3.33 -6.96 3.69
N PHE A 8 2.13 -7.41 4.08
CA PHE A 8 0.97 -6.51 4.21
C PHE A 8 1.07 -5.73 5.52
N ALA A 9 1.65 -4.55 5.43
CA ALA A 9 1.88 -3.68 6.57
C ALA A 9 0.68 -2.78 6.84
N PHE A 10 0.03 -2.97 8.00
CA PHE A 10 -0.91 -2.00 8.55
C PHE A 10 -0.11 -0.93 9.28
N LEU A 11 -0.19 0.31 8.79
CA LEU A 11 0.79 1.35 9.12
C LEU A 11 0.39 2.19 10.33
N ALA A 12 -0.84 2.71 10.41
CA ALA A 12 -1.29 3.55 11.54
C ALA A 12 -2.79 3.83 11.51
N GLU A 13 -3.29 4.42 12.60
CA GLU A 13 -4.58 5.10 12.63
C GLU A 13 -4.54 6.40 11.82
N LEU A 14 -5.56 6.62 11.00
CA LEU A 14 -5.74 7.81 10.19
C LEU A 14 -6.48 8.93 10.96
N PRO A 15 -6.17 10.22 10.70
CA PRO A 15 -7.01 11.35 11.09
C PRO A 15 -8.45 11.15 10.64
N GLU A 16 -9.43 11.55 11.45
CA GLU A 16 -10.85 11.34 11.20
C GLU A 16 -11.33 11.86 9.84
N GLN A 17 -10.76 12.97 9.39
CA GLN A 17 -11.14 13.66 8.16
C GLN A 17 -10.86 12.84 6.89
N ILE A 18 -9.94 11.86 6.96
CA ILE A 18 -9.55 11.04 5.82
C ILE A 18 -9.91 9.56 6.00
N ARG A 19 -10.71 9.23 7.03
CA ARG A 19 -11.24 7.88 7.21
C ARG A 19 -12.31 7.62 6.16
N ALA A 20 -12.26 6.44 5.54
CA ALA A 20 -13.26 6.05 4.55
C ALA A 20 -13.59 4.56 4.67
N PRO A 21 -14.88 4.16 4.59
CA PRO A 21 -15.24 2.75 4.66
C PRO A 21 -14.64 1.99 3.46
N ARG A 22 -14.36 0.71 3.70
CA ARG A 22 -14.06 -0.24 2.62
C ARG A 22 -15.28 -0.35 1.68
N HIS A 23 -15.01 -0.62 0.41
CA HIS A 23 -16.05 -1.00 -0.56
C HIS A 23 -16.87 -2.18 -0.01
N VAL A 24 -18.18 -2.09 -0.19
CA VAL A 24 -19.13 -3.15 0.17
C VAL A 24 -18.81 -4.41 -0.65
N THR A 25 -18.54 -4.22 -1.95
CA THR A 25 -18.07 -5.28 -2.86
C THR A 25 -16.59 -5.04 -3.17
N PRO A 26 -15.68 -5.95 -2.77
CA PRO A 26 -14.26 -5.81 -3.06
C PRO A 26 -13.98 -5.78 -4.56
N ARG A 27 -12.94 -5.03 -4.97
CA ARG A 27 -12.41 -5.16 -6.33
C ARG A 27 -11.82 -6.55 -6.50
N SER A 28 -12.06 -7.17 -7.65
CA SER A 28 -11.46 -8.45 -8.02
C SER A 28 -9.94 -8.36 -8.16
N PHE A 29 -9.42 -7.16 -8.43
CA PHE A 29 -8.00 -6.92 -8.63
C PHE A 29 -7.60 -5.55 -8.07
N VAL A 30 -6.56 -5.55 -7.23
CA VAL A 30 -5.86 -4.36 -6.77
C VAL A 30 -4.38 -4.57 -7.07
N PRO A 31 -3.75 -3.70 -7.88
CA PRO A 31 -2.36 -3.86 -8.24
C PRO A 31 -1.40 -3.69 -7.05
N LYS A 32 -0.26 -4.38 -7.11
CA LYS A 32 0.88 -4.19 -6.22
C LYS A 32 1.30 -2.72 -6.19
N GLY A 33 1.68 -2.26 -5.00
CA GLY A 33 2.08 -0.87 -4.75
C GLY A 33 0.90 0.06 -4.47
N SER A 34 -0.35 -0.37 -4.66
CA SER A 34 -1.52 0.46 -4.33
C SER A 34 -1.48 0.89 -2.87
N VAL A 35 -1.70 2.18 -2.62
CA VAL A 35 -1.87 2.76 -1.29
C VAL A 35 -3.36 2.85 -1.03
N GLY A 36 -3.84 2.15 0.00
CA GLY A 36 -5.25 2.06 0.33
C GLY A 36 -5.58 2.61 1.71
N ILE A 37 -6.82 3.06 1.86
CA ILE A 37 -7.43 3.35 3.17
C ILE A 37 -8.67 2.48 3.41
N ALA A 38 -8.85 2.01 4.64
CA ALA A 38 -10.06 1.31 5.09
C ALA A 38 -10.35 1.64 6.55
N ASN A 39 -11.51 2.25 6.79
CA ASN A 39 -11.91 2.80 8.07
C ASN A 39 -10.83 3.76 8.60
N ASN A 40 -10.21 3.42 9.72
CA ASN A 40 -9.11 4.17 10.33
C ASN A 40 -7.73 3.68 9.90
N GLN A 41 -7.58 2.77 8.93
CA GLN A 41 -6.30 2.16 8.60
C GLN A 41 -5.80 2.57 7.21
N THR A 42 -4.48 2.64 7.06
CA THR A 42 -3.78 2.75 5.77
C THR A 42 -2.73 1.66 5.61
N ALA A 43 -2.52 1.23 4.37
CA ALA A 43 -1.57 0.20 4.01
C ALA A 43 -1.14 0.35 2.55
N VAL A 44 -0.02 -0.28 2.22
CA VAL A 44 0.38 -0.49 0.83
C VAL A 44 0.24 -1.96 0.49
N TYR A 45 -0.38 -2.26 -0.64
CA TYR A 45 -0.57 -3.61 -1.14
C TYR A 45 0.78 -4.18 -1.63
N PRO A 46 1.34 -5.23 -1.00
CA PRO A 46 2.66 -5.76 -1.35
C PRO A 46 2.64 -6.62 -2.62
N ASN A 47 1.46 -7.11 -3.02
CA ASN A 47 1.23 -8.02 -4.15
C ASN A 47 -0.11 -7.68 -4.84
N ASP A 48 -0.27 -8.17 -6.07
CA ASP A 48 -1.54 -8.14 -6.78
C ASP A 48 -2.55 -9.04 -6.08
N THR A 49 -3.71 -8.50 -5.69
CA THR A 49 -4.71 -9.24 -4.90
C THR A 49 -6.08 -8.57 -4.95
N PRO A 50 -7.19 -9.30 -4.80
CA PRO A 50 -8.50 -8.68 -4.55
C PRO A 50 -8.46 -7.78 -3.31
N GLY A 51 -9.24 -6.69 -3.32
CA GLY A 51 -9.19 -5.73 -2.23
C GLY A 51 -10.36 -4.76 -2.18
N GLY A 52 -10.85 -4.52 -0.97
CA GLY A 52 -11.96 -3.59 -0.72
C GLY A 52 -11.53 -2.19 -0.28
N TRP A 53 -10.24 -1.85 -0.23
CA TRP A 53 -9.82 -0.56 0.32
C TRP A 53 -10.03 0.56 -0.71
N GLN A 54 -10.21 1.79 -0.24
CA GLN A 54 -10.22 2.95 -1.12
C GLN A 54 -8.79 3.24 -1.55
N ILE A 55 -8.51 3.14 -2.85
CA ILE A 55 -7.16 3.34 -3.38
C ILE A 55 -6.95 4.83 -3.62
N ILE A 56 -5.92 5.39 -2.98
CA ILE A 56 -5.63 6.84 -2.97
C ILE A 56 -4.30 7.20 -3.64
N GLY A 57 -3.50 6.19 -4.00
CA GLY A 57 -2.20 6.42 -4.63
C GLY A 57 -1.46 5.11 -4.92
N ASN A 58 -0.21 5.25 -5.34
CA ASN A 58 0.66 4.13 -5.66
C ASN A 58 2.09 4.41 -5.16
N CYS A 59 2.70 3.42 -4.51
CA CYS A 59 4.06 3.44 -4.01
C CYS A 59 4.97 2.63 -4.96
N PRO A 60 6.04 3.23 -5.51
CA PRO A 60 6.94 2.53 -6.42
C PRO A 60 7.88 1.56 -5.69
N LEU A 61 7.98 1.64 -4.35
CA LEU A 61 8.91 0.83 -3.56
C LEU A 61 8.33 -0.57 -3.27
N PRO A 62 9.09 -1.65 -3.48
CA PRO A 62 8.65 -2.99 -3.12
C PRO A 62 8.66 -3.17 -1.59
N LEU A 63 7.50 -3.43 -0.99
CA LEU A 63 7.39 -3.67 0.46
C LEU A 63 7.92 -5.04 0.89
N PHE A 64 7.92 -5.99 -0.03
CA PHE A 64 8.39 -7.35 0.20
C PHE A 64 9.19 -7.82 -1.01
N ASN A 65 10.38 -8.37 -0.74
CA ASN A 65 11.28 -8.92 -1.73
C ASN A 65 12.01 -10.12 -1.13
N GLN A 66 11.63 -11.34 -1.54
CA GLN A 66 12.25 -12.57 -1.04
C GLN A 66 13.75 -12.68 -1.33
N ALA A 67 14.23 -12.00 -2.38
CA ALA A 67 15.65 -12.00 -2.75
C ALA A 67 16.49 -10.98 -1.94
N SER A 68 15.85 -10.13 -1.14
CA SER A 68 16.54 -9.16 -0.27
C SER A 68 16.93 -9.81 1.06
N PRO A 69 18.10 -9.49 1.65
CA PRO A 69 18.49 -9.95 2.99
C PRO A 69 17.43 -9.57 4.04
N ASP A 70 16.93 -8.35 3.94
CA ASP A 70 15.74 -7.88 4.64
C ASP A 70 14.53 -8.11 3.73
N GLN A 71 13.89 -9.27 3.88
CA GLN A 71 12.78 -9.71 3.02
C GLN A 71 11.59 -8.72 3.00
N SER A 72 11.47 -7.89 4.03
CA SER A 72 10.44 -6.85 4.18
C SER A 72 11.09 -5.48 4.34
N LEU A 73 10.58 -4.50 3.61
CA LEU A 73 10.97 -3.09 3.74
C LEU A 73 10.59 -2.51 5.10
N LEU A 74 9.48 -3.00 5.67
CA LEU A 74 8.91 -2.49 6.92
C LEU A 74 8.98 -3.56 8.01
N LYS A 75 9.43 -3.17 9.19
CA LYS A 75 9.49 -3.98 10.41
C LYS A 75 8.49 -3.45 11.44
N VAL A 76 8.13 -4.30 12.40
CA VAL A 76 7.24 -3.90 13.49
C VAL A 76 7.93 -2.82 14.33
N GLY A 77 7.26 -1.68 14.52
CA GLY A 77 7.80 -0.53 15.25
C GLY A 77 8.29 0.60 14.34
N ASP A 78 8.42 0.36 13.03
CA ASP A 78 8.80 1.41 12.09
C ASP A 78 7.74 2.50 11.99
N ARG A 79 8.20 3.74 11.82
CA ARG A 79 7.35 4.88 11.49
C ARG A 79 7.41 5.11 9.98
N VAL A 80 6.24 5.26 9.37
CA VAL A 80 6.12 5.47 7.93
C VAL A 80 5.52 6.85 7.65
N GLN A 81 6.13 7.57 6.73
CA GLN A 81 5.64 8.84 6.20
C GLN A 81 5.53 8.73 4.68
N PHE A 82 4.37 9.10 4.14
CA PHE A 82 4.16 9.18 2.71
C PHE A 82 4.53 10.56 2.20
N HIS A 83 5.27 10.61 1.09
CA HIS A 83 5.60 11.84 0.38
C HIS A 83 5.02 11.79 -1.02
N ALA A 84 4.26 12.82 -1.40
CA ALA A 84 3.77 12.95 -2.76
C ALA A 84 4.97 13.18 -3.70
N ILE A 85 5.00 12.44 -4.81
CA ILE A 85 6.02 12.54 -5.84
C ILE A 85 5.37 12.76 -7.20
N SER A 86 6.13 13.34 -8.14
CA SER A 86 5.66 13.50 -9.51
C SER A 86 5.53 12.14 -10.23
N LYS A 87 4.67 12.08 -11.25
CA LYS A 87 4.55 10.91 -12.13
C LYS A 87 5.89 10.51 -12.75
N GLN A 88 6.70 11.48 -13.17
CA GLN A 88 8.04 11.23 -13.71
C GLN A 88 8.95 10.58 -12.66
N LYS A 89 8.95 11.08 -11.42
CA LYS A 89 9.74 10.48 -10.33
C LYS A 89 9.26 9.06 -10.04
N PHE A 90 7.95 8.84 -10.00
CA PHE A 90 7.35 7.53 -9.80
C PHE A 90 7.83 6.51 -10.85
N LEU A 91 7.79 6.86 -12.13
CA LEU A 91 8.29 6.02 -13.22
C LEU A 91 9.80 5.78 -13.12
N SER A 92 10.59 6.80 -12.77
CA SER A 92 12.05 6.66 -12.61
C SER A 92 12.46 5.73 -11.46
N LEU A 93 11.58 5.52 -10.49
CA LEU A 93 11.77 4.58 -9.38
C LEU A 93 11.31 3.15 -9.72
N GLY A 94 10.92 2.89 -10.97
CA GLY A 94 10.42 1.58 -11.41
C GLY A 94 8.94 1.35 -11.13
N GLY A 95 8.21 2.39 -10.72
CA GLY A 95 6.76 2.33 -10.51
C GLY A 95 6.04 2.02 -11.83
N ARG A 96 5.01 1.18 -11.75
CA ARG A 96 4.15 0.83 -12.90
C ARG A 96 2.81 1.51 -12.75
N LEU A 97 2.40 2.24 -13.78
CA LEU A 97 1.05 2.79 -13.87
C LEU A 97 0.09 1.64 -14.18
N TRP A 98 -1.12 1.74 -13.67
CA TRP A 98 -2.17 0.77 -13.96
C TRP A 98 -2.78 1.12 -15.29
N ASP A 99 -3.03 0.12 -16.12
CA ASP A 99 -3.91 0.28 -17.27
C ASP A 99 -5.33 0.50 -16.74
N ALA A 100 -5.98 1.56 -17.22
CA ALA A 100 -7.31 2.00 -16.78
C ALA A 100 -8.43 1.10 -17.32
#